data_AF-A0A844EG23-F1
#
_entry.id   AF-A0A844EG23-F1
#
_cell.length_a   1.000
_cell.length_b   1.000
_cell.length_c   1.000
_cell.angle_alpha   90.00
_cell.angle_beta   90.00
_cell.angle_gamma   90.00
#
_symmetry.space_group_name_H-M   'P 1'
#
loop_
_entity.id
_entity.type
_entity.pdbx_description
1 polymer ?
#
loop_
_entity_poly.entity_id
_entity_poly.type
_entity_poly.pdbx_seq_one_letter_code
_entity_poly.pdbx_strand_id
1 'polypeptide(L)'
;MTVAAKLKFPYRYDEVGSLLRPARLKQARADYHDRKISEADLRTIENEEISRIVDKQVELGLKAVTDGEFRRSWWHLDFFDGLNGAEFFEPEHGYIFHGEETRKGGIKFTGKLEYNPNHPFFDGFKYLNSIVPEGVAAKQTIPSPSVFFPNKDAGVIDEYYDGDFETFLNDEIQAYKQTVQHFYDLGCRYLQLDDTSWGMWASFSDKTLKPELEPLAKAAVKAINAIVDSKPADLTITMHVCKGNYDSTWAGAGAYDPVADYLAQLHIDGYFLEYDDERSGGFEP
;
A
#
# COMPACT_ATOMS: atom_id res chain seq x y z
N MET A 1 2.97 -13.14 37.61
CA MET A 1 3.23 -13.11 36.15
C MET A 1 2.27 -12.10 35.56
N THR A 2 2.74 -10.90 35.26
CA THR A 2 1.97 -9.90 34.52
C THR A 2 1.69 -10.50 33.15
N VAL A 3 0.43 -10.77 32.85
CA VAL A 3 0.01 -11.09 31.48
C VAL A 3 0.35 -9.84 30.68
N ALA A 4 1.42 -9.88 29.90
CA ALA A 4 1.74 -8.83 28.95
C ALA A 4 0.46 -8.59 28.15
N ALA A 5 -0.07 -7.37 28.19
CA ALA A 5 -1.23 -7.03 27.39
C ALA A 5 -0.86 -7.32 25.94
N LYS A 6 -1.50 -8.32 25.33
CA LYS A 6 -1.27 -8.64 23.92
C LYS A 6 -1.58 -7.36 23.13
N LEU A 7 -0.59 -6.86 22.40
CA LEU A 7 -0.80 -5.77 21.44
C LEU A 7 -1.94 -6.20 20.52
N LYS A 8 -3.01 -5.41 20.47
CA LYS A 8 -4.17 -5.70 19.63
C LYS A 8 -4.27 -4.56 18.63
N PHE A 9 -3.95 -4.88 17.38
CA PHE A 9 -4.12 -3.99 16.23
C PHE A 9 -5.53 -4.14 15.64
N PRO A 10 -6.04 -3.14 14.90
CA PRO A 10 -5.55 -1.76 14.89
C PRO A 10 -5.75 -1.07 16.25
N TYR A 11 -4.98 -0.01 16.53
CA TYR A 11 -5.18 0.79 17.74
C TYR A 11 -6.39 1.72 17.60
N ARG A 12 -6.93 2.21 18.73
CA ARG A 12 -8.01 3.22 18.71
C ARG A 12 -7.55 4.56 18.14
N TYR A 13 -6.30 4.92 18.36
CA TYR A 13 -5.63 6.06 17.75
C TYR A 13 -4.46 5.49 16.96
N ASP A 14 -4.61 5.52 15.64
CA ASP A 14 -3.75 4.86 14.67
C ASP A 14 -3.69 5.73 13.41
N GLU A 15 -2.66 5.57 12.61
CA GLU A 15 -2.44 6.36 11.40
C GLU A 15 -2.43 5.47 10.16
N VAL A 16 -2.73 6.04 9.00
CA VAL A 16 -2.79 5.27 7.75
C VAL A 16 -1.38 4.82 7.33
N GLY A 17 -0.42 5.73 7.23
CA GLY A 17 0.86 5.43 6.60
C GLY A 17 1.69 6.68 6.30
N SER A 18 1.60 7.15 5.06
CA SER A 18 2.43 8.24 4.55
C SER A 18 2.36 9.55 5.37
N LEU A 19 3.50 10.26 5.44
CA LEU A 19 3.61 11.59 6.02
C LEU A 19 4.18 12.58 5.01
N LEU A 20 3.98 13.88 5.28
CA LEU A 20 4.52 14.93 4.42
C LEU A 20 6.05 14.89 4.39
N ARG A 21 6.60 14.73 3.20
CA ARG A 21 8.05 14.67 2.97
C ARG A 21 8.70 16.01 3.32
N PRO A 22 9.66 16.06 4.25
CA PRO A 22 10.31 17.30 4.66
C PRO A 22 11.19 17.86 3.54
N ALA A 23 11.44 19.18 3.58
CA ALA A 23 12.26 19.87 2.57
C ALA A 23 13.66 19.24 2.42
N ARG A 24 14.26 18.80 3.53
CA ARG A 24 15.56 18.11 3.55
C ARG A 24 15.56 16.82 2.72
N LEU A 25 14.51 16.00 2.85
CA LEU A 25 14.37 14.77 2.07
C LEU A 25 14.15 15.07 0.58
N LYS A 26 13.32 16.08 0.27
CA LYS A 26 13.09 16.52 -1.12
C LYS A 26 14.40 16.97 -1.78
N GLN A 27 15.21 17.76 -1.07
CA GLN A 27 16.50 18.22 -1.56
C GLN A 27 17.48 17.07 -1.75
N ALA A 28 17.58 16.14 -0.79
CA ALA A 28 18.46 14.98 -0.89
C ALA A 28 18.14 14.10 -2.11
N ARG A 29 16.85 13.89 -2.41
CA ARG A 29 16.43 13.15 -3.61
C ARG A 29 16.81 13.87 -4.90
N ALA A 30 16.64 15.20 -4.95
CA ALA A 30 17.07 16.00 -6.09
C ALA A 30 18.60 15.95 -6.27
N ASP A 31 19.36 16.03 -5.19
CA ASP A 31 20.82 15.95 -5.22
C ASP A 31 21.33 14.54 -5.63
N TYR A 32 20.63 13.48 -5.21
CA TYR A 32 20.93 12.12 -5.67
C TYR A 32 20.64 11.95 -7.16
N HIS A 33 19.49 12.42 -7.63
CA HIS A 33 19.14 12.43 -9.06
C HIS A 33 20.18 13.18 -9.90
N ASP A 34 20.66 14.32 -9.39
CA ASP A 34 21.71 15.12 -10.02
C ASP A 34 23.14 14.57 -9.80
N ARG A 35 23.26 13.39 -9.17
CA ARG A 35 24.53 12.70 -8.85
C ARG A 35 25.49 13.52 -7.98
N LYS A 36 24.97 14.43 -7.15
CA LYS A 36 25.75 15.25 -6.20
C LYS A 36 26.03 14.52 -4.89
N ILE A 37 25.20 13.55 -4.53
CA ILE A 37 25.39 12.68 -3.36
C ILE A 37 25.30 11.21 -3.79
N SER A 38 25.94 10.32 -3.02
CA SER A 38 25.84 8.88 -3.27
C SER A 38 24.49 8.31 -2.79
N GLU A 39 24.18 7.08 -3.20
CA GLU A 39 23.01 6.36 -2.66
C GLU A 39 23.14 6.15 -1.14
N ALA A 40 24.35 5.91 -0.64
CA ALA A 40 24.61 5.76 0.79
C ALA A 40 24.35 7.07 1.57
N ASP A 41 24.69 8.22 0.97
CA ASP A 41 24.40 9.53 1.56
C ASP A 41 22.89 9.81 1.57
N LEU A 42 22.19 9.50 0.47
CA LEU A 42 20.73 9.59 0.43
C LEU A 42 20.10 8.70 1.51
N ARG A 43 20.56 7.45 1.62
CA ARG A 43 20.06 6.48 2.61
C ARG A 43 20.28 6.96 4.04
N THR A 44 21.40 7.62 4.30
CA THR A 44 21.69 8.24 5.61
C THR A 44 20.69 9.35 5.92
N ILE A 45 20.41 10.24 4.98
CA ILE A 45 19.43 11.33 5.17
C ILE A 45 18.02 10.77 5.37
N GLU A 46 17.63 9.76 4.60
CA GLU A 46 16.34 9.07 4.80
C GLU A 46 16.23 8.47 6.20
N ASN A 47 17.27 7.77 6.67
CA ASN A 47 17.30 7.17 8.01
C ASN A 47 17.10 8.22 9.09
N GLU A 48 17.83 9.34 9.00
CA GLU A 48 17.71 10.43 9.97
C GLU A 48 16.32 11.07 9.97
N GLU A 49 15.71 11.28 8.80
CA GLU A 49 14.35 11.81 8.72
C GLU A 49 13.30 10.82 9.24
N ILE A 50 13.47 9.53 8.98
CA ILE A 50 12.62 8.46 9.51
C ILE A 50 12.73 8.40 11.04
N SER A 51 13.95 8.41 11.59
CA SER A 51 14.16 8.44 13.04
C SER A 51 13.47 9.64 13.68
N ARG A 52 13.60 10.83 13.08
CA ARG A 52 12.97 12.05 13.58
C ARG A 52 11.44 11.96 13.61
N ILE A 53 10.80 11.40 12.57
CA ILE A 53 9.33 11.26 12.57
C ILE A 53 8.86 10.14 13.48
N VAL A 54 9.63 9.06 13.64
CA VAL A 54 9.31 7.99 14.60
C VAL A 54 9.34 8.54 16.02
N ASP A 55 10.38 9.28 16.39
CA ASP A 55 10.46 9.96 17.69
C ASP A 55 9.25 10.87 17.93
N LYS A 56 8.83 11.61 16.89
CA LYS A 56 7.67 12.51 16.99
C LYS A 56 6.36 11.75 17.16
N GLN A 57 6.15 10.66 16.41
CA GLN A 57 4.96 9.84 16.53
C GLN A 57 4.85 9.22 17.94
N VAL A 58 5.97 8.73 18.48
CA VAL A 58 6.05 8.22 19.86
C VAL A 58 5.78 9.30 20.89
N GLU A 59 6.35 10.50 20.73
CA GLU A 59 6.10 11.67 21.59
C GLU A 59 4.61 12.03 21.64
N LEU A 60 3.91 11.91 20.50
CA LEU A 60 2.46 12.13 20.39
C LEU A 60 1.62 11.00 21.00
N GLY A 61 2.24 9.90 21.43
CA GLY A 61 1.59 8.79 22.10
C GLY A 61 1.10 7.68 21.17
N LEU A 62 1.45 7.70 19.88
CA LEU A 62 1.13 6.62 18.94
C LEU A 62 1.75 5.30 19.39
N LYS A 63 1.00 4.21 19.20
CA LYS A 63 1.42 2.83 19.56
C LYS A 63 1.73 1.96 18.35
N ALA A 64 1.32 2.40 17.17
CA ALA A 64 1.83 1.97 15.88
C ALA A 64 2.45 3.19 15.21
N VAL A 65 3.65 3.04 14.67
CA VAL A 65 4.36 4.11 13.95
C VAL A 65 4.83 3.61 12.60
N THR A 66 4.91 4.53 11.65
CA THR A 66 5.32 4.25 10.27
C THR A 66 6.62 4.97 9.94
N ASP A 67 7.26 4.59 8.83
CA ASP A 67 8.40 5.32 8.27
C ASP A 67 7.97 6.54 7.43
N GLY A 68 6.69 6.92 7.49
CA GLY A 68 6.09 7.98 6.69
C GLY A 68 6.19 7.77 5.18
N GLU A 69 6.56 6.57 4.73
CA GLU A 69 6.90 6.23 3.35
C GLU A 69 8.05 7.07 2.76
N PHE A 70 8.98 7.50 3.61
CA PHE A 70 10.05 8.43 3.25
C PHE A 70 11.11 7.85 2.30
N ARG A 71 11.12 6.54 2.07
CA ARG A 71 11.98 5.90 1.05
C ARG A 71 11.30 5.77 -0.32
N ARG A 72 10.00 6.06 -0.40
CA ARG A 72 9.19 5.81 -1.59
C ARG A 72 9.02 7.07 -2.43
N SER A 73 9.22 6.94 -3.71
CA SER A 73 8.81 7.87 -4.76
C SER A 73 7.31 7.72 -4.98
N TRP A 74 6.87 6.51 -5.32
CA TRP A 74 5.47 6.07 -5.38
C TRP A 74 5.22 4.99 -4.33
N TRP A 75 4.09 5.07 -3.62
CA TRP A 75 3.76 4.07 -2.58
C TRP A 75 3.53 2.66 -3.16
N HIS A 76 2.95 2.59 -4.37
CA HIS A 76 2.61 1.35 -5.07
C HIS A 76 3.64 0.97 -6.14
N LEU A 77 3.99 1.87 -7.08
CA LEU A 77 4.89 1.51 -8.20
C LEU A 77 6.28 1.07 -7.71
N ASP A 78 6.84 1.71 -6.68
CA ASP A 78 8.13 1.30 -6.10
C ASP A 78 8.05 -0.10 -5.45
N PHE A 79 6.86 -0.52 -5.00
CA PHE A 79 6.64 -1.87 -4.51
C PHE A 79 6.54 -2.86 -5.68
N PHE A 80 5.71 -2.55 -6.67
CA PHE A 80 5.51 -3.41 -7.82
C PHE A 80 6.79 -3.64 -8.63
N ASP A 81 7.59 -2.60 -8.85
CA ASP A 81 8.92 -2.69 -9.50
C ASP A 81 9.91 -3.52 -8.66
N GLY A 82 9.66 -3.67 -7.37
CA GLY A 82 10.44 -4.52 -6.48
C GLY A 82 10.16 -6.02 -6.63
N LEU A 83 9.09 -6.42 -7.32
CA LEU A 83 8.74 -7.82 -7.59
C LEU A 83 9.42 -8.32 -8.87
N ASN A 84 9.77 -9.61 -8.92
CA ASN A 84 10.33 -10.19 -10.14
C ASN A 84 9.24 -10.30 -11.22
N GLY A 85 9.58 -9.99 -12.47
CA GLY A 85 8.65 -10.04 -13.61
C GLY A 85 7.82 -8.76 -13.81
N ALA A 86 7.96 -7.77 -12.93
CA ALA A 86 7.38 -6.44 -13.07
C ALA A 86 8.49 -5.39 -13.24
N GLU A 87 8.22 -4.36 -14.03
CA GLU A 87 9.20 -3.31 -14.33
C GLU A 87 8.50 -1.95 -14.42
N PHE A 88 9.06 -0.96 -13.76
CA PHE A 88 8.66 0.44 -13.88
C PHE A 88 8.94 0.97 -15.29
N PHE A 89 8.02 1.76 -15.82
CA PHE A 89 8.25 2.53 -17.03
C PHE A 89 7.63 3.92 -16.93
N GLU A 90 8.11 4.83 -17.78
CA GLU A 90 7.53 6.16 -17.93
C GLU A 90 6.59 6.19 -19.15
N PRO A 91 5.26 6.23 -18.95
CA PRO A 91 4.29 6.40 -20.03
C PRO A 91 4.37 7.80 -20.68
N GLU A 92 3.68 7.99 -21.80
CA GLU A 92 3.56 9.30 -22.47
C GLU A 92 2.88 10.34 -21.55
N HIS A 93 1.86 9.90 -20.80
CA HIS A 93 1.08 10.68 -19.85
C HIS A 93 1.02 10.02 -18.48
N GLY A 94 0.91 10.81 -17.42
CA GLY A 94 0.56 10.36 -16.07
C GLY A 94 -0.93 10.01 -15.93
N TYR A 95 -1.31 9.55 -14.74
CA TYR A 95 -2.72 9.29 -14.45
C TYR A 95 -3.47 10.62 -14.29
N ILE A 96 -4.70 10.70 -14.77
CA ILE A 96 -5.50 11.93 -14.73
C ILE A 96 -6.40 11.91 -13.50
N PHE A 97 -6.06 12.75 -12.52
CA PHE A 97 -6.91 13.08 -11.37
C PHE A 97 -7.84 14.23 -11.74
N HIS A 98 -8.79 14.56 -10.84
CA HIS A 98 -9.66 15.72 -11.04
C HIS A 98 -8.86 17.02 -11.15
N GLY A 99 -8.66 17.48 -12.39
CA GLY A 99 -8.01 18.76 -12.71
C GLY A 99 -6.48 18.74 -12.74
N GLU A 100 -5.84 17.59 -12.55
CA GLU A 100 -4.38 17.47 -12.51
C GLU A 100 -3.89 16.13 -13.08
N GLU A 101 -2.76 16.17 -13.78
CA GLU A 101 -2.05 14.97 -14.23
C GLU A 101 -0.94 14.64 -13.24
N THR A 102 -0.89 13.39 -12.78
CA THR A 102 0.17 12.96 -11.87
C THR A 102 1.54 12.99 -12.56
N ARG A 103 2.62 12.88 -11.79
CA ARG A 103 3.91 12.50 -12.38
C ARG A 103 3.73 11.19 -13.17
N LYS A 104 4.51 11.05 -14.25
CA LYS A 104 4.55 9.84 -15.06
C LYS A 104 5.03 8.64 -14.24
N GLY A 105 4.39 7.51 -14.46
CA GLY A 105 4.77 6.24 -13.88
C GLY A 105 3.74 5.19 -14.24
N GLY A 106 4.22 4.01 -14.59
CA GLY A 106 3.43 2.82 -14.79
C GLY A 106 4.24 1.58 -14.46
N ILE A 107 3.58 0.44 -14.48
CA ILE A 107 4.23 -0.85 -14.31
C ILE A 107 3.84 -1.76 -15.48
N LYS A 108 4.79 -2.55 -15.97
CA LYS A 108 4.54 -3.56 -17.00
C LYS A 108 4.97 -4.93 -16.50
N PHE A 109 4.20 -5.96 -16.84
CA PHE A 109 4.56 -7.35 -16.64
C PHE A 109 5.41 -7.81 -17.83
N THR A 110 6.72 -7.91 -17.63
CA THR A 110 7.69 -8.36 -18.65
C THR A 110 8.09 -9.82 -18.48
N GLY A 111 7.63 -10.45 -17.41
CA GLY A 111 7.86 -11.84 -17.09
C GLY A 111 6.83 -12.36 -16.10
N LYS A 112 7.01 -13.61 -15.70
CA LYS A 112 6.21 -14.22 -14.64
C LYS A 112 6.38 -13.44 -13.34
N LEU A 113 5.27 -13.01 -12.75
CA LEU A 113 5.27 -12.29 -11.48
C LEU A 113 5.68 -13.22 -10.34
N GLU A 114 6.77 -12.89 -9.66
CA GLU A 114 7.33 -13.72 -8.61
C GLU A 114 7.84 -12.88 -7.44
N TYR A 115 7.83 -13.49 -6.25
CA TYR A 115 8.46 -12.94 -5.06
C TYR A 115 9.95 -12.64 -5.30
N ASN A 116 10.39 -11.48 -4.81
CA ASN A 116 11.80 -11.09 -4.79
C ASN A 116 12.32 -11.11 -3.34
N PRO A 117 13.26 -12.00 -2.97
CA PRO A 117 13.82 -12.03 -1.62
C PRO A 117 14.65 -10.79 -1.25
N ASN A 118 15.07 -10.00 -2.24
CA ASN A 118 15.82 -8.77 -2.06
C ASN A 118 14.95 -7.51 -2.28
N HIS A 119 13.63 -7.63 -2.15
CA HIS A 119 12.72 -6.51 -2.35
C HIS A 119 13.13 -5.32 -1.44
N PRO A 120 13.27 -4.08 -1.97
CA PRO A 120 13.79 -2.93 -1.22
C PRO A 120 12.98 -2.54 0.02
N PHE A 121 11.71 -2.95 0.11
CA PHE A 121 10.86 -2.64 1.26
C PHE A 121 11.28 -3.43 2.51
N PHE A 122 11.93 -4.59 2.34
CA PHE A 122 12.44 -5.36 3.48
C PHE A 122 13.53 -4.61 4.24
N ASP A 123 14.43 -3.93 3.54
CA ASP A 123 15.46 -3.09 4.18
C ASP A 123 14.85 -1.87 4.86
N GLY A 124 13.84 -1.25 4.24
CA GLY A 124 13.07 -0.18 4.85
C GLY A 124 12.40 -0.61 6.15
N PHE A 125 11.70 -1.73 6.13
CA PHE A 125 11.04 -2.29 7.31
C PHE A 125 12.03 -2.70 8.40
N LYS A 126 13.13 -3.38 8.06
CA LYS A 126 14.18 -3.74 9.04
C LYS A 126 14.69 -2.51 9.78
N TYR A 127 14.93 -1.41 9.06
CA TYR A 127 15.35 -0.16 9.70
C TYR A 127 14.28 0.39 10.64
N LEU A 128 13.04 0.55 10.17
CA LEU A 128 11.93 1.01 11.01
C LEU A 128 11.78 0.16 12.28
N ASN A 129 11.73 -1.17 12.12
CA ASN A 129 11.57 -2.10 13.22
C ASN A 129 12.76 -2.07 14.20
N SER A 130 13.96 -1.68 13.76
CA SER A 130 15.14 -1.56 14.62
C SER A 130 15.16 -0.33 15.51
N ILE A 131 14.40 0.71 15.16
CA ILE A 131 14.42 2.00 15.87
C ILE A 131 13.16 2.26 16.71
N VAL A 132 12.09 1.48 16.53
CA VAL A 132 10.89 1.62 17.37
C VAL A 132 11.19 1.19 18.81
N PRO A 133 10.77 1.98 19.82
CA PRO A 133 10.99 1.63 21.22
C PRO A 133 10.10 0.47 21.66
N GLU A 134 10.46 -0.16 22.78
CA GLU A 134 9.65 -1.22 23.38
C GLU A 134 8.20 -0.76 23.63
N GLY A 135 7.24 -1.61 23.25
CA GLY A 135 5.81 -1.31 23.41
C GLY A 135 5.22 -0.42 22.30
N VAL A 136 6.00 -0.07 21.28
CA VAL A 136 5.53 0.56 20.04
C VAL A 136 5.77 -0.40 18.88
N ALA A 137 4.77 -0.54 18.01
CA ALA A 137 4.86 -1.42 16.85
C ALA A 137 5.28 -0.65 15.59
N ALA A 138 6.18 -1.22 14.80
CA ALA A 138 6.42 -0.79 13.43
C ALA A 138 5.26 -1.26 12.55
N LYS A 139 4.52 -0.31 11.96
CA LYS A 139 3.46 -0.58 10.98
C LYS A 139 4.04 -0.46 9.57
N GLN A 140 3.92 -1.53 8.78
CA GLN A 140 4.33 -1.56 7.37
C GLN A 140 3.11 -1.39 6.47
N THR A 141 3.20 -0.53 5.45
CA THR A 141 2.20 -0.40 4.38
C THR A 141 2.72 -0.99 3.08
N ILE A 142 1.90 -1.75 2.35
CA ILE A 142 2.17 -2.19 0.98
C ILE A 142 0.89 -2.04 0.15
N PRO A 143 0.97 -1.88 -1.17
CA PRO A 143 -0.23 -1.89 -1.99
C PRO A 143 -0.99 -3.21 -1.89
N SER A 144 -2.31 -3.12 -1.99
CA SER A 144 -3.20 -4.27 -2.14
C SER A 144 -3.01 -4.93 -3.52
N PRO A 145 -3.15 -6.26 -3.65
CA PRO A 145 -3.05 -6.95 -4.94
C PRO A 145 -4.04 -6.40 -5.99
N SER A 146 -5.23 -5.96 -5.58
CA SER A 146 -6.23 -5.43 -6.51
C SER A 146 -5.77 -4.18 -7.29
N VAL A 147 -4.80 -3.43 -6.75
CA VAL A 147 -4.22 -2.23 -7.38
C VAL A 147 -3.27 -2.61 -8.51
N PHE A 148 -2.77 -3.85 -8.49
CA PHE A 148 -1.81 -4.37 -9.46
C PHE A 148 -2.48 -5.14 -10.60
N PHE A 149 -3.81 -5.26 -10.62
CA PHE A 149 -4.51 -5.94 -11.70
C PHE A 149 -4.24 -5.24 -13.05
N PRO A 150 -4.00 -5.98 -14.15
CA PRO A 150 -3.79 -5.41 -15.47
C PRO A 150 -4.92 -4.44 -15.86
N ASN A 151 -4.55 -3.18 -16.06
CA ASN A 151 -5.45 -2.11 -16.44
C ASN A 151 -4.63 -1.01 -17.13
N LYS A 152 -4.78 -0.91 -18.45
CA LYS A 152 -4.03 0.05 -19.27
C LYS A 152 -4.32 1.50 -18.90
N ASP A 153 -5.56 1.80 -18.52
CA ASP A 153 -5.96 3.15 -18.11
C ASP A 153 -5.33 3.53 -16.76
N ALA A 154 -5.01 2.54 -15.93
CA ALA A 154 -4.28 2.72 -14.67
C ALA A 154 -2.75 2.59 -14.82
N GLY A 155 -2.24 2.45 -16.05
CA GLY A 155 -0.80 2.31 -16.29
C GLY A 155 -0.21 0.97 -15.86
N VAL A 156 -1.05 -0.07 -15.71
CA VAL A 156 -0.63 -1.45 -15.43
C VAL A 156 -0.75 -2.27 -16.71
N ILE A 157 0.37 -2.53 -17.38
CA ILE A 157 0.44 -3.11 -18.72
C ILE A 157 0.82 -4.58 -18.66
N ASP A 158 0.06 -5.42 -19.35
CA ASP A 158 0.39 -6.82 -19.55
C ASP A 158 1.12 -7.04 -20.89
N GLU A 159 2.38 -7.48 -20.82
CA GLU A 159 3.20 -7.89 -21.97
C GLU A 159 3.65 -9.36 -21.87
N TYR A 160 3.14 -10.11 -20.88
CA TYR A 160 3.61 -11.48 -20.56
C TYR A 160 2.47 -12.50 -20.48
N TYR A 161 1.39 -12.17 -19.78
CA TYR A 161 0.28 -13.09 -19.52
C TYR A 161 -0.68 -13.21 -20.71
N ASP A 162 -0.55 -12.34 -21.72
CA ASP A 162 -1.39 -12.33 -22.92
C ASP A 162 -2.91 -12.31 -22.60
N GLY A 163 -3.29 -11.65 -21.50
CA GLY A 163 -4.66 -11.59 -21.02
C GLY A 163 -5.15 -12.82 -20.24
N ASP A 164 -4.29 -13.81 -19.94
CA ASP A 164 -4.60 -14.90 -19.02
C ASP A 164 -4.60 -14.41 -17.56
N PHE A 165 -5.73 -13.80 -17.18
CA PHE A 165 -5.91 -13.19 -15.88
C PHE A 165 -5.87 -14.21 -14.72
N GLU A 166 -6.31 -15.46 -14.92
CA GLU A 166 -6.26 -16.46 -13.85
C GLU A 166 -4.83 -16.91 -13.56
N THR A 167 -3.99 -17.06 -14.59
CA THR A 167 -2.56 -17.35 -14.39
C THR A 167 -1.87 -16.18 -13.69
N PHE A 168 -2.11 -14.95 -14.13
CA PHE A 168 -1.65 -13.73 -13.43
C PHE A 168 -2.05 -13.72 -11.96
N LEU A 169 -3.34 -13.92 -11.67
CA LEU A 169 -3.89 -13.84 -10.31
C LEU A 169 -3.26 -14.90 -9.40
N ASN A 170 -3.02 -16.11 -9.90
CA ASN A 170 -2.38 -17.16 -9.12
C ASN A 170 -0.92 -16.83 -8.79
N ASP A 171 -0.15 -16.32 -9.76
CA ASP A 171 1.23 -15.91 -9.57
C ASP A 171 1.33 -14.73 -8.57
N GLU A 172 0.46 -13.73 -8.71
CA GLU A 172 0.35 -12.61 -7.79
C GLU A 172 0.08 -13.09 -6.35
N ILE A 173 -0.92 -13.96 -6.17
CA ILE A 173 -1.24 -14.52 -4.85
C ILE A 173 -0.01 -15.19 -4.24
N GLN A 174 0.76 -15.98 -5.00
CA GLN A 174 1.97 -16.61 -4.46
C GLN A 174 3.04 -15.59 -4.10
N ALA A 175 3.31 -14.61 -4.97
CA ALA A 175 4.29 -13.55 -4.72
C ALA A 175 3.96 -12.75 -3.45
N TYR A 176 2.69 -12.41 -3.24
CA TYR A 176 2.23 -11.71 -2.03
C TYR A 176 2.31 -12.58 -0.79
N LYS A 177 1.92 -13.86 -0.85
CA LYS A 177 2.05 -14.78 0.29
C LYS A 177 3.49 -14.86 0.79
N GLN A 178 4.43 -15.03 -0.12
CA GLN A 178 5.85 -15.08 0.22
C GLN A 178 6.37 -13.72 0.74
N THR A 179 5.91 -12.63 0.15
CA THR A 179 6.27 -11.26 0.60
C THR A 179 5.78 -10.98 2.02
N VAL A 180 4.51 -11.28 2.31
CA VAL A 180 3.90 -11.13 3.65
C VAL A 180 4.62 -12.02 4.66
N GLN A 181 4.92 -13.27 4.30
CA GLN A 181 5.69 -14.17 5.16
C GLN A 181 7.10 -13.61 5.44
N HIS A 182 7.78 -13.05 4.45
CA HIS A 182 9.12 -12.49 4.69
C HIS A 182 9.07 -11.25 5.58
N PHE A 183 8.09 -10.35 5.43
CA PHE A 183 7.90 -9.27 6.41
C PHE A 183 7.70 -9.80 7.83
N TYR A 184 6.89 -10.86 7.98
CA TYR A 184 6.68 -11.51 9.27
C TYR A 184 7.99 -12.08 9.86
N ASP A 185 8.80 -12.74 9.03
CA ASP A 185 10.10 -13.31 9.42
C ASP A 185 11.09 -12.22 9.85
N LEU A 186 10.97 -11.00 9.30
CA LEU A 186 11.72 -9.81 9.70
C LEU A 186 11.18 -9.15 10.99
N GLY A 187 10.12 -9.70 11.58
CA GLY A 187 9.53 -9.23 12.83
C GLY A 187 8.28 -8.36 12.66
N CYS A 188 7.73 -8.22 11.44
CA CYS A 188 6.48 -7.50 11.24
C CYS A 188 5.32 -8.21 11.95
N ARG A 189 4.54 -7.44 12.70
CA ARG A 189 3.30 -7.90 13.36
C ARG A 189 2.09 -7.05 13.01
N TYR A 190 2.31 -5.96 12.29
CA TYR A 190 1.26 -5.07 11.81
C TYR A 190 1.56 -4.61 10.37
N LEU A 191 0.86 -5.23 9.43
CA LEU A 191 0.91 -4.91 8.01
C LEU A 191 -0.41 -4.28 7.58
N GLN A 192 -0.37 -3.33 6.66
CA GLN A 192 -1.55 -2.75 6.01
C GLN A 192 -1.44 -2.92 4.50
N LEU A 193 -2.57 -3.31 3.90
CA LEU A 193 -2.79 -3.27 2.45
C LEU A 193 -3.46 -1.94 2.09
N ASP A 194 -2.83 -1.15 1.24
CA ASP A 194 -3.39 0.11 0.74
C ASP A 194 -4.08 -0.13 -0.60
N ASP A 195 -5.39 0.12 -0.67
CA ASP A 195 -6.24 -0.25 -1.78
C ASP A 195 -7.03 0.97 -2.29
N THR A 196 -6.76 1.36 -3.53
CA THR A 196 -7.55 2.39 -4.23
C THR A 196 -8.64 1.77 -5.12
N SER A 197 -8.52 0.51 -5.50
CA SER A 197 -9.42 -0.15 -6.45
C SER A 197 -10.85 -0.20 -5.94
N TRP A 198 -11.08 -0.56 -4.67
CA TRP A 198 -12.43 -0.57 -4.11
C TRP A 198 -13.09 0.81 -4.09
N GLY A 199 -12.35 1.86 -3.73
CA GLY A 199 -12.84 3.24 -3.74
C GLY A 199 -13.19 3.70 -5.16
N MET A 200 -12.33 3.37 -6.13
CA MET A 200 -12.57 3.68 -7.55
C MET A 200 -13.78 2.93 -8.10
N TRP A 201 -13.89 1.62 -7.86
CA TRP A 201 -15.03 0.80 -8.31
C TRP A 201 -16.36 1.26 -7.70
N ALA A 202 -16.34 1.68 -6.44
CA ALA A 202 -17.49 2.31 -5.80
C ALA A 202 -17.85 3.62 -6.50
N SER A 203 -16.88 4.52 -6.70
CA SER A 203 -17.11 5.83 -7.32
C SER A 203 -17.59 5.77 -8.78
N PHE A 204 -17.21 4.71 -9.50
CA PHE A 204 -17.66 4.48 -10.86
C PHE A 204 -19.04 3.83 -10.92
N SER A 205 -19.55 3.35 -9.79
CA SER A 205 -20.85 2.71 -9.65
C SER A 205 -21.91 3.69 -9.10
N ASP A 206 -23.17 3.28 -9.14
CA ASP A 206 -24.27 4.04 -8.51
C ASP A 206 -24.60 3.41 -7.16
N LYS A 207 -25.78 2.82 -6.97
CA LYS A 207 -26.14 2.12 -5.70
C LYS A 207 -25.57 0.72 -5.57
N THR A 208 -25.23 0.09 -6.68
CA THR A 208 -24.73 -1.29 -6.74
C THR A 208 -23.54 -1.37 -7.67
N LEU A 209 -22.60 -2.30 -7.40
CA LEU A 209 -21.45 -2.51 -8.27
C LEU A 209 -21.88 -2.72 -9.72
N LYS A 210 -21.19 -2.05 -10.64
CA LYS A 210 -21.36 -2.28 -12.08
C LYS A 210 -21.03 -3.73 -12.45
N PRO A 211 -21.86 -4.42 -13.29
CA PRO A 211 -21.64 -5.83 -13.65
C PRO A 211 -20.26 -6.12 -14.27
N GLU A 212 -19.70 -5.17 -15.01
CA GLU A 212 -18.35 -5.30 -15.60
C GLU A 212 -17.22 -5.31 -14.56
N LEU A 213 -17.46 -4.78 -13.35
CA LEU A 213 -16.49 -4.78 -12.24
C LEU A 213 -16.65 -5.98 -11.32
N GLU A 214 -17.78 -6.69 -11.36
CA GLU A 214 -18.05 -7.86 -10.51
C GLU A 214 -16.97 -8.96 -10.63
N PRO A 215 -16.46 -9.32 -11.83
CA PRO A 215 -15.35 -10.27 -11.94
C PRO A 215 -14.08 -9.80 -11.21
N LEU A 216 -13.74 -8.52 -11.30
CA LEU A 216 -12.58 -7.94 -10.63
C LEU A 216 -12.75 -7.92 -9.11
N ALA A 217 -13.94 -7.55 -8.62
CA ALA A 217 -14.25 -7.59 -7.20
C ALA A 217 -14.15 -9.01 -6.62
N LYS A 218 -14.67 -10.02 -7.34
CA LYS A 218 -14.53 -11.43 -6.93
C LYS A 218 -13.08 -11.90 -6.94
N ALA A 219 -12.30 -11.51 -7.95
CA ALA A 219 -10.88 -11.81 -8.02
C ALA A 219 -10.10 -11.16 -6.87
N ALA A 220 -10.41 -9.91 -6.52
CA ALA A 220 -9.81 -9.21 -5.38
C ALA A 220 -10.15 -9.90 -4.05
N VAL A 221 -11.42 -10.29 -3.83
CA VAL A 221 -11.81 -11.09 -2.65
C VAL A 221 -11.01 -12.40 -2.59
N LYS A 222 -10.92 -13.13 -3.71
CA LYS A 222 -10.15 -14.38 -3.80
C LYS A 222 -8.68 -14.15 -3.45
N ALA A 223 -8.03 -13.14 -4.03
CA ALA A 223 -6.61 -12.88 -3.81
C ALA A 223 -6.32 -12.42 -2.38
N ILE A 224 -7.03 -11.41 -1.90
CA ILE A 224 -6.85 -10.85 -0.56
C ILE A 224 -7.10 -11.93 0.50
N ASN A 225 -8.19 -12.70 0.41
CA ASN A 225 -8.46 -13.77 1.38
C ASN A 225 -7.41 -14.87 1.31
N ALA A 226 -6.98 -15.28 0.12
CA ALA A 226 -5.92 -16.28 0.01
C ALA A 226 -4.63 -15.84 0.70
N ILE A 227 -4.24 -14.56 0.58
CA ILE A 227 -3.06 -13.98 1.24
C ILE A 227 -3.27 -13.91 2.75
N VAL A 228 -4.39 -13.35 3.20
CA VAL A 228 -4.69 -13.14 4.62
C VAL A 228 -4.86 -14.47 5.36
N ASP A 229 -5.48 -15.48 4.75
CA ASP A 229 -5.66 -16.82 5.34
C ASP A 229 -4.33 -17.58 5.51
N SER A 230 -3.27 -17.15 4.82
CA SER A 230 -1.94 -17.75 4.95
C SER A 230 -1.07 -17.07 6.00
N LYS A 231 -1.54 -15.97 6.62
CA LYS A 231 -0.74 -15.21 7.58
C LYS A 231 -0.54 -15.99 8.90
N PRO A 232 0.61 -15.83 9.57
CA PRO A 232 0.79 -16.32 10.93
C PRO A 232 -0.21 -15.70 11.92
N ALA A 233 -0.61 -16.45 12.96
CA ALA A 233 -1.72 -16.09 13.84
C ALA A 233 -1.53 -14.79 14.65
N ASP A 234 -0.30 -14.35 14.86
CA ASP A 234 0.06 -13.10 15.54
C ASP A 234 0.40 -11.95 14.58
N LEU A 235 0.26 -12.14 13.26
CA LEU A 235 0.30 -11.06 12.27
C LEU A 235 -1.10 -10.47 12.09
N THR A 236 -1.22 -9.16 12.32
CA THR A 236 -2.40 -8.39 11.90
C THR A 236 -2.19 -7.79 10.52
N ILE A 237 -3.19 -7.96 9.65
CA ILE A 237 -3.31 -7.35 8.33
C ILE A 237 -4.58 -6.50 8.30
N THR A 238 -4.42 -5.18 8.19
CA THR A 238 -5.53 -4.24 7.94
C THR A 238 -5.57 -3.83 6.49
N MET A 239 -6.67 -3.20 6.07
CA MET A 239 -6.75 -2.57 4.75
C MET A 239 -7.16 -1.11 4.88
N HIS A 240 -6.45 -0.23 4.17
CA HIS A 240 -6.92 1.12 3.92
C HIS A 240 -7.62 1.18 2.58
N VAL A 241 -8.90 1.59 2.58
CA VAL A 241 -9.66 1.79 1.35
C VAL A 241 -9.64 3.27 1.00
N CYS A 242 -8.72 3.64 0.13
CA CYS A 242 -8.50 5.01 -0.30
C CYS A 242 -9.40 5.37 -1.49
N LYS A 243 -9.85 6.63 -1.57
CA LYS A 243 -10.54 7.17 -2.74
C LYS A 243 -9.58 7.79 -3.78
N GLY A 244 -8.29 7.46 -3.66
CA GLY A 244 -7.20 7.95 -4.49
C GLY A 244 -6.91 9.42 -4.23
N ASN A 245 -5.93 9.72 -3.37
CA ASN A 245 -5.48 11.08 -3.09
C ASN A 245 -4.14 11.37 -3.79
N TYR A 246 -4.03 12.52 -4.43
CA TYR A 246 -2.79 13.05 -5.00
C TYR A 246 -2.81 14.57 -4.86
N ASP A 247 -1.80 15.19 -4.25
CA ASP A 247 -1.73 16.66 -4.01
C ASP A 247 -3.04 17.32 -3.50
N SER A 248 -3.79 16.63 -2.63
CA SER A 248 -5.12 17.06 -2.13
C SER A 248 -6.24 17.08 -3.19
N THR A 249 -5.98 16.59 -4.40
CA THR A 249 -6.98 16.19 -5.41
C THR A 249 -7.29 14.70 -5.30
N TRP A 250 -8.35 14.25 -5.99
CA TRP A 250 -8.87 12.90 -5.90
C TRP A 250 -9.18 12.23 -7.23
N ALA A 251 -9.29 10.91 -7.18
CA ALA A 251 -9.68 10.09 -8.32
C ALA A 251 -11.13 9.56 -8.19
N GLY A 252 -11.59 9.25 -6.97
CA GLY A 252 -12.93 8.75 -6.69
C GLY A 252 -13.69 9.56 -5.64
N ALA A 253 -15.02 9.52 -5.68
CA ALA A 253 -15.93 10.16 -4.73
C ALA A 253 -17.16 9.26 -4.48
N GLY A 254 -17.87 9.48 -3.38
CA GLY A 254 -19.09 8.73 -3.06
C GLY A 254 -18.90 7.68 -1.96
N ALA A 255 -20.02 7.05 -1.61
CA ALA A 255 -20.09 6.08 -0.53
C ALA A 255 -19.59 4.68 -0.97
N TYR A 256 -19.24 3.83 0.01
CA TYR A 256 -18.72 2.49 -0.26
C TYR A 256 -19.82 1.43 -0.52
N ASP A 257 -21.10 1.81 -0.43
CA ASP A 257 -22.27 0.93 -0.61
C ASP A 257 -22.15 -0.04 -1.79
N PRO A 258 -21.69 0.37 -2.99
CA PRO A 258 -21.63 -0.53 -4.14
C PRO A 258 -20.69 -1.72 -3.93
N VAL A 259 -19.67 -1.57 -3.09
CA VAL A 259 -18.64 -2.60 -2.84
C VAL A 259 -18.72 -3.19 -1.43
N ALA A 260 -19.64 -2.70 -0.58
CA ALA A 260 -19.70 -3.06 0.84
C ALA A 260 -19.85 -4.57 1.08
N ASP A 261 -20.68 -5.25 0.29
CA ASP A 261 -20.87 -6.71 0.38
C ASP A 261 -19.60 -7.50 0.04
N TYR A 262 -18.74 -6.97 -0.83
CA TYR A 262 -17.44 -7.58 -1.16
C TYR A 262 -16.41 -7.29 -0.07
N LEU A 263 -16.39 -6.06 0.46
CA LEU A 263 -15.55 -5.72 1.59
C LEU A 263 -15.89 -6.62 2.80
N ALA A 264 -17.17 -6.83 3.10
CA ALA A 264 -17.60 -7.70 4.20
C ALA A 264 -17.16 -9.18 4.07
N GLN A 265 -16.77 -9.62 2.86
CA GLN A 265 -16.22 -10.97 2.64
C GLN A 265 -14.72 -11.05 2.91
N LEU A 266 -14.01 -9.93 3.06
CA LEU A 266 -12.57 -9.95 3.26
C LEU A 266 -12.22 -10.39 4.67
N HIS A 267 -11.26 -11.30 4.79
CA HIS A 267 -10.81 -11.86 6.06
C HIS A 267 -9.80 -10.97 6.80
N ILE A 268 -9.70 -9.69 6.44
CA ILE A 268 -8.79 -8.72 7.05
C ILE A 268 -9.20 -8.41 8.50
N ASP A 269 -8.25 -7.96 9.33
CA ASP A 269 -8.51 -7.74 10.76
C ASP A 269 -9.12 -6.36 11.07
N GLY A 270 -9.08 -5.43 10.11
CA GLY A 270 -9.62 -4.09 10.30
C GLY A 270 -9.50 -3.20 9.06
N TYR A 271 -10.33 -2.16 9.02
CA TYR A 271 -10.38 -1.19 7.93
C TYR A 271 -9.98 0.21 8.39
N PHE A 272 -9.29 0.93 7.50
CA PHE A 272 -9.12 2.38 7.54
C PHE A 272 -9.94 2.98 6.38
N LEU A 273 -11.07 3.62 6.71
CA LEU A 273 -12.02 4.18 5.75
C LEU A 273 -12.06 5.71 5.86
N GLU A 274 -12.27 6.39 4.74
CA GLU A 274 -12.31 7.85 4.65
C GLU A 274 -13.76 8.37 4.71
N TYR A 275 -14.07 9.19 5.72
CA TYR A 275 -15.42 9.75 5.97
C TYR A 275 -15.44 11.25 6.32
N ASP A 276 -14.29 11.93 6.34
CA ASP A 276 -14.16 13.25 6.99
C ASP A 276 -14.47 14.44 6.07
N ASP A 277 -15.14 14.21 4.94
CA ASP A 277 -15.61 15.25 4.02
C ASP A 277 -17.00 14.93 3.43
N GLU A 278 -17.74 15.95 2.99
CA GLU A 278 -19.09 15.81 2.40
C GLU A 278 -19.11 14.84 1.20
N ARG A 279 -17.97 14.69 0.53
CA ARG A 279 -17.78 13.83 -0.65
C ARG A 279 -17.71 12.34 -0.27
N SER A 280 -17.35 12.03 0.96
CA SER A 280 -17.06 10.67 1.40
C SER A 280 -18.27 9.80 1.66
N GLY A 281 -19.48 10.34 1.50
CA GLY A 281 -20.73 9.68 1.88
C GLY A 281 -20.95 9.75 3.40
N GLY A 282 -22.05 9.15 3.85
CA GLY A 282 -22.41 9.10 5.26
C GLY A 282 -22.49 7.67 5.80
N PHE A 283 -22.88 7.55 7.07
CA PHE A 283 -23.26 6.27 7.70
C PHE A 283 -24.77 5.98 7.57
N GLU A 284 -25.44 6.66 6.65
CA GLU A 284 -26.88 6.51 6.45
C GLU A 284 -27.19 5.18 5.75
N PRO A 285 -28.23 4.44 6.18
CA PRO A 285 -28.61 3.14 5.61
C PRO A 285 -29.33 3.24 4.26
#